data_AF-A0A8U0Q6X2-F1
#
_entry.id   AF-A0A8U0Q6X2-F1
#
_cell.length_a   1.000
_cell.length_b   1.000
_cell.length_c   1.000
_cell.angle_alpha   90.00
_cell.angle_beta   90.00
_cell.angle_gamma   90.00
#
_symmetry.space_group_name_H-M   'P 1'
#
loop_
_entity.id
_entity.type
_entity.pdbx_description
1 polymer ?
#
loop_
_entity_poly.entity_id
_entity_poly.type
_entity_poly.pdbx_seq_one_letter_code
_entity_poly.pdbx_strand_id
1 'polypeptide(L)'
;MAMNGDGVHGLNGETVAPSETKHTNGTPSKSNIACENGEAEIHAAKQNGTKRRTPTDTFSFTAEPTIDDIRRMQAEFTDERDWNQFHQPRNLLLAMVGEVGEVSELFQWRGEVTEGLPGWTDSEREHLAHELSDVLIYLVELAEKCHIDLPQAVLRKMALNRLKYPASKVHGSSKKYTEYKD
;
A
#
# COMPACT_ATOMS: atom_id res chain seq x y z
N MET A 1 -6.80 -17.52 -8.26
CA MET A 1 -6.53 -18.98 -8.36
C MET A 1 -7.62 -19.64 -7.52
N ALA A 2 -8.40 -20.53 -8.12
CA ALA A 2 -9.61 -21.08 -7.51
C ALA A 2 -9.28 -21.92 -6.25
N MET A 3 -10.08 -21.72 -5.20
CA MET A 3 -10.05 -22.49 -3.96
C MET A 3 -10.73 -23.85 -4.15
N ASN A 4 -10.26 -24.85 -3.39
CA ASN A 4 -11.04 -25.99 -2.91
C ASN A 4 -10.54 -26.33 -1.50
N GLY A 5 -11.46 -26.31 -0.54
CA GLY A 5 -11.24 -26.75 0.84
C GLY A 5 -11.55 -28.24 1.02
N ASP A 6 -11.16 -28.76 2.19
CA ASP A 6 -12.03 -29.47 3.15
C ASP A 6 -11.20 -30.12 4.27
N GLY A 7 -11.68 -30.06 5.51
CA GLY A 7 -11.33 -31.04 6.54
C GLY A 7 -10.95 -30.50 7.92
N VAL A 8 -11.95 -30.41 8.80
CA VAL A 8 -11.93 -29.93 10.20
C VAL A 8 -11.65 -31.05 11.22
N HIS A 9 -10.92 -30.78 12.30
CA HIS A 9 -11.08 -31.28 13.70
C HIS A 9 -9.90 -30.76 14.55
N GLY A 10 -10.00 -30.30 15.80
CA GLY A 10 -11.10 -30.12 16.74
C GLY A 10 -10.61 -29.23 17.90
N LEU A 11 -11.57 -28.56 18.55
CA LEU A 11 -11.42 -27.52 19.58
C LEU A 11 -11.10 -28.11 20.97
N ASN A 12 -10.40 -27.34 21.82
CA ASN A 12 -10.48 -27.44 23.28
C ASN A 12 -10.01 -26.13 23.96
N GLY A 13 -10.90 -25.58 24.81
CA GLY A 13 -10.64 -24.68 25.97
C GLY A 13 -10.04 -23.29 25.67
N GLU A 14 -10.41 -22.18 26.29
CA GLU A 14 -11.20 -21.90 27.48
C GLU A 14 -11.73 -20.46 27.37
N THR A 15 -12.96 -20.28 27.84
CA THR A 15 -13.63 -19.00 28.06
C THR A 15 -13.14 -18.34 29.34
N VAL A 16 -12.78 -17.04 29.29
CA VAL A 16 -12.82 -16.15 30.45
C VAL A 16 -13.49 -14.83 30.05
N ALA A 17 -14.50 -14.46 30.84
CA ALA A 17 -15.35 -13.28 30.69
C ALA A 17 -14.65 -11.98 31.16
N PRO A 18 -15.17 -10.79 30.77
CA PRO A 18 -14.58 -9.49 31.12
C PRO A 18 -15.16 -8.93 32.41
N SER A 19 -14.32 -8.29 33.25
CA SER A 19 -14.74 -7.59 34.45
C SER A 19 -14.69 -6.07 34.28
N GLU A 20 -15.86 -5.45 34.46
CA GLU A 20 -16.10 -4.22 35.25
C GLU A 20 -15.54 -2.88 34.72
N THR A 21 -16.37 -2.04 34.10
CA THR A 21 -17.33 -1.06 34.65
C THR A 21 -16.76 0.26 35.19
N LYS A 22 -17.21 1.33 34.52
CA LYS A 22 -17.78 2.58 35.04
C LYS A 22 -16.89 3.46 35.95
N HIS A 23 -16.68 4.72 35.54
CA HIS A 23 -17.32 5.89 36.16
C HIS A 23 -16.86 7.19 35.45
N THR A 24 -17.75 7.83 34.68
CA THR A 24 -18.55 9.05 34.99
C THR A 24 -17.82 10.38 34.87
N ASN A 25 -18.19 11.09 33.79
CA ASN A 25 -18.70 12.46 33.71
C ASN A 25 -18.19 13.52 34.70
N GLY A 26 -17.52 14.53 34.13
CA GLY A 26 -17.41 15.89 34.67
C GLY A 26 -17.71 16.93 33.58
N THR A 27 -18.96 17.41 33.61
CA THR A 27 -19.60 18.59 32.98
C THR A 27 -18.71 19.69 32.38
N PRO A 28 -19.00 20.21 31.16
CA PRO A 28 -18.56 21.54 30.73
C PRO A 28 -19.58 22.61 31.15
N SER A 29 -19.08 23.68 31.75
CA SER A 29 -19.87 24.85 32.12
C SER A 29 -20.37 25.59 30.88
N LYS A 30 -21.62 26.05 30.97
CA LYS A 30 -22.37 26.77 29.95
C LYS A 30 -21.95 28.25 29.85
N SER A 31 -22.46 28.84 28.77
CA SER A 31 -22.91 30.24 28.62
C SER A 31 -21.92 31.15 27.90
N ASN A 32 -22.31 32.05 26.99
CA ASN A 32 -23.59 32.33 26.36
C ASN A 32 -23.38 33.46 25.33
N ILE A 33 -24.20 33.47 24.26
CA ILE A 33 -24.85 34.64 23.65
C ILE A 33 -24.01 35.62 22.80
N ALA A 34 -24.32 35.66 21.49
CA ALA A 34 -24.91 36.79 20.72
C ALA A 34 -25.00 36.33 19.23
N CYS A 35 -26.16 36.12 18.58
CA CYS A 35 -27.12 37.11 18.02
C CYS A 35 -26.40 38.30 17.34
N GLU A 36 -26.60 38.71 16.09
CA GLU A 36 -27.63 38.47 15.08
C GLU A 36 -27.10 38.96 13.70
N ASN A 37 -27.57 38.29 12.65
CA ASN A 37 -28.08 38.82 11.37
C ASN A 37 -27.32 39.93 10.62
N GLY A 38 -26.82 39.54 9.44
CA GLY A 38 -26.53 40.43 8.32
C GLY A 38 -26.82 39.71 7.01
N GLU A 39 -28.07 39.72 6.58
CA GLU A 39 -28.50 39.27 5.26
C GLU A 39 -27.97 40.23 4.19
N ALA A 40 -27.23 39.69 3.22
CA ALA A 40 -26.94 40.34 1.96
C ALA A 40 -26.99 39.29 0.84
N GLU A 41 -28.16 39.21 0.19
CA GLU A 41 -28.32 38.50 -1.07
C GLU A 41 -27.41 39.14 -2.14
N ILE A 42 -26.49 38.35 -2.68
CA ILE A 42 -25.76 38.68 -3.90
C ILE A 42 -26.05 37.60 -4.95
N HIS A 43 -26.93 37.97 -5.88
CA HIS A 43 -27.10 37.28 -7.15
C HIS A 43 -25.78 37.30 -7.94
N ALA A 44 -25.09 36.17 -8.01
CA ALA A 44 -23.95 35.96 -8.90
C ALA A 44 -24.32 35.02 -10.04
N ALA A 45 -24.10 35.52 -11.25
CA ALA A 45 -24.45 34.92 -12.53
C ALA A 45 -23.83 33.53 -12.74
N LYS A 46 -24.64 32.61 -13.30
CA LYS A 46 -24.18 31.37 -13.93
C LYS A 46 -23.26 31.70 -15.11
N GLN A 47 -21.95 31.61 -14.89
CA GLN A 47 -20.99 31.49 -15.98
C GLN A 47 -20.73 30.01 -16.24
N ASN A 48 -21.39 29.47 -17.26
CA ASN A 48 -21.02 28.22 -17.92
C ASN A 48 -19.66 28.41 -18.61
N GLY A 49 -18.59 28.32 -17.82
CA GLY A 49 -17.24 28.16 -18.33
C GLY A 49 -16.95 26.68 -18.53
N THR A 50 -17.09 26.20 -19.75
CA THR A 50 -16.54 24.91 -20.19
C THR A 50 -15.03 24.96 -20.02
N LYS A 51 -14.53 24.63 -18.81
CA LYS A 51 -13.11 24.45 -18.54
C LYS A 51 -12.64 23.28 -19.40
N ARG A 52 -12.07 23.62 -20.56
CA ARG A 52 -11.24 22.75 -21.39
C ARG A 52 -10.23 22.06 -20.47
N ARG A 53 -10.39 20.75 -20.26
CA ARG A 53 -9.48 19.93 -19.45
C ARG A 53 -8.07 20.11 -20.02
N THR A 54 -7.17 20.69 -19.23
CA THR A 54 -5.73 20.68 -19.48
C THR A 54 -5.19 19.25 -19.37
N PRO A 55 -4.06 18.92 -20.02
CA PRO A 55 -3.49 17.57 -19.99
C PRO A 55 -3.31 17.11 -18.55
N THR A 56 -3.79 15.90 -18.30
CA THR A 56 -3.91 15.23 -17.01
C THR A 56 -2.63 15.32 -16.19
N ASP A 57 -2.74 15.82 -14.97
CA ASP A 57 -1.75 15.66 -13.90
C ASP A 57 -1.54 14.15 -13.72
N THR A 58 -0.48 13.62 -14.34
CA THR A 58 -0.22 12.18 -14.41
C THR A 58 0.65 11.82 -13.23
N PHE A 59 0.24 10.82 -12.45
CA PHE A 59 1.00 10.38 -11.29
C PHE A 59 2.45 10.02 -11.65
N SER A 60 3.40 10.49 -10.85
CA SER A 60 4.83 10.15 -10.94
C SER A 60 5.44 10.03 -9.56
N PHE A 61 6.38 9.10 -9.36
CA PHE A 61 7.20 9.05 -8.15
C PHE A 61 8.19 10.22 -8.11
N THR A 62 8.63 10.56 -6.90
CA THR A 62 9.79 11.44 -6.70
C THR A 62 11.05 10.79 -7.26
N ALA A 63 12.04 11.60 -7.63
CA ALA A 63 13.32 11.09 -8.16
C ALA A 63 14.16 10.38 -7.08
N GLU A 64 13.97 10.76 -5.82
CA GLU A 64 14.68 10.24 -4.66
C GLU A 64 13.68 9.78 -3.59
N PRO A 65 14.09 8.82 -2.73
CA PRO A 65 15.36 8.10 -2.74
C PRO A 65 15.48 7.09 -3.89
N THR A 66 16.69 6.86 -4.39
CA THR A 66 16.98 5.76 -5.32
C THR A 66 17.04 4.42 -4.56
N ILE A 67 17.05 3.30 -5.31
CA ILE A 67 17.22 1.96 -4.71
C ILE A 67 18.53 1.84 -3.92
N ASP A 68 19.63 2.45 -4.40
CA ASP A 68 20.89 2.45 -3.65
C ASP A 68 20.82 3.35 -2.41
N ASP A 69 20.08 4.46 -2.46
CA ASP A 69 19.86 5.29 -1.28
C ASP A 69 19.10 4.51 -0.20
N ILE A 70 18.04 3.78 -0.57
CA ILE A 70 17.30 2.90 0.34
C ILE A 70 18.21 1.82 0.93
N ARG A 71 19.04 1.17 0.09
CA ARG A 71 20.02 0.17 0.54
C ARG A 71 20.97 0.78 1.59
N ARG A 72 21.52 1.97 1.35
CA ARG A 72 22.44 2.63 2.29
C ARG A 72 21.74 3.02 3.60
N MET A 73 20.56 3.63 3.53
CA MET A 73 19.79 3.99 4.73
C MET A 73 19.49 2.76 5.60
N GLN A 74 19.13 1.63 4.98
CA GLN A 74 18.86 0.40 5.72
C GLN A 74 20.13 -0.25 6.28
N ALA A 75 21.22 -0.27 5.52
CA ALA A 75 22.51 -0.75 6.01
C ALA A 75 22.97 0.05 7.24
N GLU A 76 22.89 1.39 7.18
CA GLU A 76 23.19 2.26 8.32
C GLU A 76 22.28 1.97 9.52
N PHE A 77 20.97 1.85 9.31
CA PHE A 77 20.00 1.55 10.37
C PHE A 77 20.28 0.21 11.07
N THR A 78 20.64 -0.81 10.30
CA THR A 78 20.91 -2.17 10.81
C THR A 78 22.28 -2.29 11.48
N ASP A 79 23.30 -1.61 10.94
CA ASP A 79 24.66 -1.54 11.50
C ASP A 79 24.65 -0.90 12.89
N GLU A 80 23.94 0.23 13.06
CA GLU A 80 23.79 0.93 14.34
C GLU A 80 23.23 0.05 15.46
N ARG A 81 22.47 -0.99 15.10
CA ARG A 81 21.75 -1.87 16.02
C ARG A 81 22.39 -3.25 16.16
N ASP A 82 23.49 -3.50 15.45
CA ASP A 82 24.12 -4.84 15.34
C ASP A 82 23.12 -5.92 14.89
N TRP A 83 22.17 -5.56 14.01
CA TRP A 83 21.10 -6.45 13.56
C TRP A 83 21.48 -7.33 12.38
N ASN A 84 22.63 -7.08 11.76
CA ASN A 84 23.15 -7.90 10.67
C ASN A 84 23.21 -9.39 10.99
N GLN A 85 23.42 -9.76 12.26
CA GLN A 85 23.41 -11.15 12.71
C GLN A 85 22.07 -11.86 12.47
N PHE A 86 20.95 -11.13 12.51
CA PHE A 86 19.61 -11.66 12.29
C PHE A 86 19.17 -11.59 10.82
N HIS A 87 19.83 -10.76 10.01
CA HIS A 87 19.47 -10.46 8.63
C HIS A 87 20.12 -11.45 7.63
N GLN A 88 19.85 -12.74 7.86
CA GLN A 88 20.18 -13.81 6.91
C GLN A 88 19.12 -13.86 5.79
N PRO A 89 19.48 -14.26 4.55
CA PRO A 89 18.54 -14.23 3.41
C PRO A 89 17.19 -14.89 3.66
N ARG A 90 17.16 -16.03 4.35
CA ARG A 90 15.90 -16.71 4.70
C ARG A 90 15.03 -15.87 5.65
N ASN A 91 15.64 -15.21 6.63
CA ASN A 91 14.90 -14.43 7.63
C ASN A 91 14.30 -13.18 6.97
N LEU A 92 15.07 -12.50 6.12
CA LEU A 92 14.58 -11.35 5.34
C LEU A 92 13.44 -11.73 4.40
N LEU A 93 13.53 -12.89 3.72
CA LEU A 93 12.44 -13.41 2.91
C LEU A 93 11.16 -13.63 3.74
N LEU A 94 11.28 -14.23 4.93
CA LEU A 94 10.12 -14.49 5.79
C LEU A 94 9.52 -13.19 6.35
N ALA A 95 10.35 -12.22 6.72
CA ALA A 95 9.89 -10.89 7.12
C ALA A 95 9.12 -10.21 5.98
N MET A 96 9.70 -10.17 4.76
CA MET A 96 9.03 -9.63 3.57
C MET A 96 7.67 -10.30 3.30
N VAL A 97 7.54 -11.62 3.51
CA VAL A 97 6.26 -12.33 3.36
C VAL A 97 5.24 -11.87 4.40
N GLY A 98 5.68 -11.55 5.62
CA GLY A 98 4.85 -10.91 6.65
C GLY A 98 4.27 -9.58 6.16
N GLU A 99 5.12 -8.68 5.68
CA GLU A 99 4.68 -7.35 5.19
C GLU A 99 3.76 -7.44 3.97
N VAL A 100 3.98 -8.41 3.07
CA VAL A 100 3.01 -8.69 1.98
C VAL A 100 1.65 -9.14 2.54
N GLY A 101 1.65 -9.86 3.66
CA GLY A 101 0.47 -10.20 4.43
C GLY A 101 -0.24 -8.94 4.96
N GLU A 102 0.49 -8.02 5.57
CA GLU A 102 -0.05 -6.75 6.10
C GLU A 102 -0.66 -5.89 4.98
N VAL A 103 0.03 -5.76 3.83
CA VAL A 103 -0.56 -5.16 2.62
C VAL A 103 -1.87 -5.86 2.26
N SER A 104 -1.91 -7.20 2.28
CA SER A 104 -3.10 -7.97 1.92
C SER A 104 -4.27 -7.72 2.88
N GLU A 105 -4.01 -7.57 4.18
CA GLU A 105 -5.02 -7.29 5.21
C GLU A 105 -5.78 -5.98 4.96
N LEU A 106 -5.12 -4.97 4.39
CA LEU A 106 -5.75 -3.69 4.03
C LEU A 106 -6.82 -3.82 2.93
N PHE A 107 -6.68 -4.83 2.07
CA PHE A 107 -7.58 -5.07 0.94
C PHE A 107 -8.57 -6.22 1.17
N GLN A 108 -8.32 -7.14 2.11
CA GLN A 108 -9.01 -8.43 2.19
C GLN A 108 -10.55 -8.36 2.27
N TRP A 109 -11.11 -7.29 2.86
CA TRP A 109 -12.56 -7.08 3.01
C TRP A 109 -13.11 -5.96 2.12
N ARG A 110 -12.28 -5.41 1.22
CA ARG A 110 -12.72 -4.42 0.23
C ARG A 110 -13.35 -5.17 -0.96
N GLY A 111 -14.40 -4.60 -1.53
CA GLY A 111 -14.91 -5.02 -2.84
C GLY A 111 -13.95 -4.60 -3.96
N GLU A 112 -14.48 -4.27 -5.13
CA GLU A 112 -13.66 -3.64 -6.17
C GLU A 112 -13.07 -2.32 -5.66
N VAL A 113 -11.74 -2.17 -5.79
CA VAL A 113 -11.01 -0.97 -5.35
C VAL A 113 -10.68 -0.12 -6.55
N THR A 114 -11.22 1.10 -6.59
CA THR A 114 -10.99 2.08 -7.66
C THR A 114 -9.58 2.67 -7.58
N GLU A 115 -8.97 2.88 -8.75
CA GLU A 115 -7.70 3.61 -8.89
C GLU A 115 -7.74 4.96 -8.15
N GLY A 116 -6.64 5.32 -7.49
CA GLY A 116 -6.56 6.53 -6.66
C GLY A 116 -7.28 6.45 -5.31
N LEU A 117 -7.89 5.31 -4.99
CA LEU A 117 -8.47 4.99 -3.68
C LEU A 117 -9.45 6.07 -3.14
N PRO A 118 -10.39 6.63 -3.93
CA PRO A 118 -11.19 7.80 -3.51
C PRO A 118 -12.03 7.59 -2.24
N GLY A 119 -12.33 6.34 -1.87
CA GLY A 119 -13.06 5.99 -0.65
C GLY A 119 -12.19 5.71 0.58
N TRP A 120 -10.87 5.89 0.49
CA TRP A 120 -9.95 5.66 1.60
C TRP A 120 -9.69 6.97 2.36
N THR A 121 -9.62 6.88 3.67
CA THR A 121 -9.18 7.96 4.56
C THR A 121 -7.66 8.17 4.43
N ASP A 122 -7.18 9.33 4.86
CA ASP A 122 -5.74 9.63 4.82
C ASP A 122 -4.92 8.64 5.65
N SER A 123 -5.44 8.23 6.81
CA SER A 123 -4.80 7.22 7.66
C SER A 123 -4.72 5.85 6.99
N GLU A 124 -5.75 5.42 6.25
CA GLU A 124 -5.69 4.16 5.51
C GLU A 124 -4.67 4.21 4.36
N ARG A 125 -4.53 5.37 3.70
CA ARG A 125 -3.52 5.58 2.65
C ARG A 125 -2.11 5.60 3.22
N GLU A 126 -1.93 6.23 4.38
CA GLU A 126 -0.65 6.27 5.08
C GLU A 126 -0.25 4.87 5.55
N HIS A 127 -1.19 4.10 6.12
CA HIS A 127 -0.95 2.70 6.48
C HIS A 127 -0.54 1.87 5.25
N LEU A 128 -1.27 2.00 4.13
CA LEU A 128 -0.85 1.35 2.88
C LEU A 128 0.55 1.78 2.42
N ALA A 129 0.89 3.06 2.57
CA ALA A 129 2.21 3.56 2.21
C ALA A 129 3.32 2.95 3.08
N HIS A 130 3.07 2.73 4.38
CA HIS A 130 3.99 2.04 5.28
C HIS A 130 4.19 0.59 4.85
N GLU A 131 3.12 -0.20 4.70
CA GLU A 131 3.23 -1.61 4.35
C GLU A 131 3.90 -1.84 2.98
N LEU A 132 3.61 -0.98 2.00
CA LEU A 132 4.31 -1.02 0.71
C LEU A 132 5.80 -0.67 0.84
N SER A 133 6.14 0.23 1.76
CA SER A 133 7.54 0.61 2.04
C SER A 133 8.29 -0.53 2.73
N ASP A 134 7.67 -1.22 3.69
CA ASP A 134 8.30 -2.33 4.40
C ASP A 134 8.59 -3.52 3.48
N VAL A 135 7.66 -3.84 2.57
CA VAL A 135 7.91 -4.82 1.49
C VAL A 135 9.13 -4.40 0.63
N LEU A 136 9.22 -3.13 0.24
CA LEU A 136 10.33 -2.62 -0.57
C LEU A 136 11.66 -2.68 0.19
N ILE A 137 11.68 -2.28 1.46
CA ILE A 137 12.88 -2.27 2.31
C ILE A 137 13.43 -3.68 2.45
N TYR A 138 12.61 -4.67 2.79
CA TYR A 138 13.07 -6.05 2.89
C TYR A 138 13.50 -6.64 1.55
N LEU A 139 12.84 -6.27 0.44
CA LEU A 139 13.27 -6.70 -0.89
C LEU A 139 14.66 -6.18 -1.25
N VAL A 140 14.92 -4.90 -0.98
CA VAL A 140 16.23 -4.27 -1.24
C VAL A 140 17.30 -4.91 -0.37
N GLU A 141 17.03 -5.10 0.92
CA GLU A 141 17.98 -5.72 1.83
C GLU A 141 18.26 -7.18 1.47
N LEU A 142 17.22 -7.95 1.11
CA LEU A 142 17.40 -9.32 0.63
C LEU A 142 18.28 -9.36 -0.62
N ALA A 143 18.09 -8.43 -1.56
CA ALA A 143 18.92 -8.34 -2.75
C ALA A 143 20.39 -8.03 -2.40
N GLU A 144 20.63 -7.13 -1.44
CA GLU A 144 21.97 -6.84 -0.94
C GLU A 144 22.65 -8.07 -0.32
N LYS A 145 21.97 -8.78 0.61
CA LYS A 145 22.52 -10.01 1.23
C LYS A 145 22.74 -11.14 0.22
N CYS A 146 22.01 -11.13 -0.90
CA CYS A 146 22.21 -12.06 -2.01
C CYS A 146 23.22 -11.59 -3.07
N HIS A 147 23.81 -10.40 -2.91
CA HIS A 147 24.69 -9.76 -3.88
C HIS A 147 24.06 -9.61 -5.27
N ILE A 148 22.79 -9.21 -5.31
CA ILE A 148 22.03 -8.97 -6.53
C ILE A 148 21.95 -7.47 -6.78
N ASP A 149 22.50 -7.01 -7.91
CA ASP A 149 22.21 -5.68 -8.46
C ASP A 149 20.75 -5.66 -8.93
N LEU A 150 19.86 -5.22 -8.04
CA LEU A 150 18.41 -5.24 -8.22
C LEU A 150 17.96 -4.33 -9.38
N PRO A 151 18.45 -3.07 -9.52
CA PRO A 151 18.13 -2.24 -10.68
C PRO A 151 18.49 -2.92 -12.02
N GLN A 152 19.69 -3.49 -12.14
CA GLN A 152 20.09 -4.20 -13.37
C GLN A 152 19.29 -5.49 -13.58
N ALA A 153 18.93 -6.21 -12.51
CA ALA A 153 18.07 -7.39 -12.59
C ALA A 153 16.68 -7.04 -13.14
N VAL A 154 16.09 -5.92 -12.71
CA VAL A 154 14.82 -5.42 -13.24
C VAL A 154 14.93 -5.08 -14.72
N LEU A 155 15.98 -4.38 -15.16
CA LEU A 155 16.20 -4.06 -16.58
C LEU A 155 16.25 -5.33 -17.45
N ARG A 156 17.03 -6.33 -17.03
CA ARG A 156 17.10 -7.63 -17.72
C ARG A 156 15.74 -8.33 -17.73
N LYS A 157 15.02 -8.33 -16.61
CA LYS A 157 13.70 -8.98 -16.50
C LYS A 157 12.66 -8.31 -17.40
N MET A 158 12.69 -6.98 -17.51
CA MET A 158 11.79 -6.22 -18.38
C MET A 158 12.05 -6.50 -19.86
N ALA A 159 13.31 -6.63 -20.29
CA ALA A 159 13.64 -7.06 -21.64
C ALA A 159 13.06 -8.47 -21.94
N LEU A 160 13.21 -9.42 -21.01
CA LEU A 160 12.61 -10.75 -21.14
C LEU A 160 11.07 -10.71 -21.18
N ASN A 161 10.43 -9.86 -20.38
CA ASN A 161 8.98 -9.71 -20.36
C ASN A 161 8.44 -9.18 -21.71
N ARG A 162 9.14 -8.23 -22.34
CA ARG A 162 8.76 -7.70 -23.67
C ARG A 162 8.81 -8.77 -24.76
N LEU A 163 9.81 -9.65 -24.71
CA LEU A 163 9.92 -10.79 -25.63
C LEU A 163 8.80 -11.82 -25.38
N LYS A 164 8.47 -12.06 -24.09
CA LYS A 164 7.43 -13.02 -23.69
C LYS A 164 6.01 -12.53 -24.00
N TYR A 165 5.77 -11.23 -23.97
CA TYR A 165 4.46 -10.60 -24.18
C TYR A 165 4.56 -9.45 -25.21
N PRO A 166 4.72 -9.76 -26.51
CA PRO A 166 4.84 -8.74 -27.54
C PRO A 166 3.51 -7.97 -27.68
N ALA A 167 3.59 -6.64 -27.71
CA ALA A 167 2.41 -5.77 -27.73
C ALA A 167 1.44 -6.08 -28.88
N SER A 168 1.95 -6.46 -30.05
CA SER A 168 1.15 -6.87 -31.22
C SER A 168 0.27 -8.09 -30.96
N LYS A 169 0.62 -8.97 -30.01
CA LYS A 169 -0.14 -10.17 -29.67
C LYS A 169 -1.03 -9.99 -28.44
N VAL A 170 -0.68 -9.07 -27.53
CA VAL A 170 -1.29 -8.99 -26.18
C VAL A 170 -2.06 -7.69 -25.92
N HIS A 171 -2.13 -6.77 -26.88
CA HIS A 171 -2.84 -5.50 -26.70
C HIS A 171 -4.31 -5.71 -26.32
N GLY A 172 -4.71 -5.22 -25.13
CA GLY A 172 -6.07 -5.40 -24.61
C GLY A 172 -6.40 -6.82 -24.12
N SER A 173 -5.41 -7.71 -23.97
CA SER A 173 -5.62 -9.10 -23.54
C SER A 173 -4.71 -9.49 -22.37
N SER A 174 -5.31 -10.02 -21.30
CA SER A 174 -4.58 -10.59 -20.15
C SER A 174 -4.24 -12.07 -20.32
N LYS A 175 -4.47 -12.63 -21.52
CA LYS A 175 -4.23 -14.06 -21.81
C LYS A 175 -2.76 -14.41 -21.59
N LYS A 176 -2.51 -15.60 -21.05
CA LYS A 176 -1.14 -16.08 -20.86
C LYS A 176 -0.48 -16.32 -22.22
N TYR A 177 0.85 -16.17 -22.27
CA TYR A 177 1.64 -16.37 -23.49
C TYR A 177 1.49 -17.76 -24.13
N THR A 178 1.03 -18.75 -23.35
CA THR A 178 0.69 -20.10 -23.79
C THR A 178 -0.60 -20.18 -24.62
N GLU A 179 -1.36 -19.09 -24.74
CA GLU A 179 -2.66 -19.05 -25.42
C GLU A 179 -2.63 -18.28 -26.75
N TYR A 180 -1.50 -17.68 -27.14
CA TYR A 180 -1.35 -17.06 -28.45
C TYR A 180 -0.99 -18.13 -29.47
N LYS A 181 -1.92 -18.44 -30.39
CA LYS A 181 -1.60 -19.17 -31.61
C LYS A 181 -1.00 -18.19 -32.62
N ASP A 182 0.03 -18.64 -33.33
CA ASP A 182 0.59 -17.91 -34.46
C ASP A 182 -0.42 -17.74 -35.61
#